data_AF-A0A936VIL4-F1
#
_entry.id   AF-A0A936VIL4-F1
#
_cell.length_a   1.000
_cell.length_b   1.000
_cell.length_c   1.000
_cell.angle_alpha   90.00
_cell.angle_beta   90.00
_cell.angle_gamma   90.00
#
_symmetry.space_group_name_H-M   'P 1'
#
loop_
_entity.id
_entity.type
_entity.pdbx_description
1 polymer ?
#
loop_
_entity_poly.entity_id
_entity_poly.type
_entity_poly.pdbx_seq_one_letter_code
_entity_poly.pdbx_strand_id
1 'polypeptide(L)'
;MATTRPETMLGDTAVAVNPSDERYKDLIGMTVDLPLTGREIPIIADEYVDAEFGTGAVKITPAHDPNDYQIGQRHDLPQLLVMNEDATMNAAAGTEFEGLDRFIARAKVVERFEELGLLEKVDDYEITLPVCERC
;
A
#
# COMPACT_ATOMS: atom_id res chain seq x y z
N MET A 1 4.13 4.88 -7.56
CA MET A 1 4.04 3.51 -7.02
C MET A 1 2.93 2.75 -7.74
N ALA A 2 3.04 1.43 -7.85
CA ALA A 2 2.02 0.57 -8.48
C ALA A 2 1.44 -0.43 -7.46
N THR A 3 0.15 -0.74 -7.53
CA THR A 3 -0.48 -1.75 -6.68
C THR A 3 -1.72 -2.37 -7.33
N THR A 4 -1.99 -3.64 -7.00
CA THR A 4 -3.22 -4.35 -7.37
C THR A 4 -4.27 -4.36 -6.26
N ARG A 5 -3.94 -3.80 -5.08
CA ARG A 5 -4.83 -3.73 -3.90
C ARG A 5 -4.96 -2.29 -3.35
N PRO A 6 -5.54 -1.34 -4.10
CA PRO A 6 -5.67 0.07 -3.68
C PRO A 6 -6.30 0.26 -2.30
N GLU A 7 -7.27 -0.57 -1.91
CA GLU A 7 -7.93 -0.49 -0.60
C GLU A 7 -6.97 -0.67 0.58
N THR A 8 -5.87 -1.40 0.37
CA THR A 8 -4.85 -1.61 1.41
C THR A 8 -3.92 -0.41 1.57
N MET A 9 -3.86 0.51 0.60
CA MET A 9 -3.04 1.73 0.70
C MET A 9 -3.43 2.57 1.92
N LEU A 10 -4.69 2.51 2.32
CA LEU A 10 -5.20 3.16 3.53
C LEU A 10 -4.54 2.68 4.81
N GLY A 11 -3.83 1.53 4.78
CA GLY A 11 -3.06 0.95 5.88
C GLY A 11 -1.55 1.04 5.69
N ASP A 12 -1.06 1.73 4.65
CA ASP A 12 0.38 1.84 4.39
C ASP A 12 1.08 2.55 5.56
N THR A 13 2.31 2.12 5.84
CA THR A 13 3.17 2.66 6.90
C THR A 13 4.55 3.06 6.42
N ALA A 14 4.91 2.75 5.18
CA ALA A 14 6.11 3.24 4.51
C ALA A 14 5.99 3.07 2.98
N VAL A 15 6.87 3.73 2.25
CA VAL A 15 7.22 3.40 0.86
C VAL A 15 8.63 2.82 0.86
N ALA A 16 8.84 1.64 0.30
CA ALA A 16 10.17 1.06 0.17
C ALA A 16 10.72 1.25 -1.25
N VAL A 17 12.01 1.55 -1.32
CA VAL A 17 12.80 1.66 -2.56
C VAL A 17 14.06 0.81 -2.43
N ASN A 18 14.64 0.40 -3.56
CA ASN A 18 15.91 -0.32 -3.52
C ASN A 18 17.06 0.67 -3.18
N PRO A 19 17.96 0.36 -2.23
CA PRO A 19 19.09 1.25 -1.89
C PRO A 19 20.06 1.52 -3.06
N SER A 20 20.11 0.63 -4.05
CA SER A 20 20.95 0.77 -5.25
C SER A 20 20.26 1.58 -6.36
N ASP A 21 18.98 1.93 -6.21
CA ASP A 21 18.26 2.72 -7.21
C ASP A 21 18.57 4.21 -7.06
N GLU A 22 19.45 4.72 -7.93
CA GLU A 22 19.87 6.13 -7.95
C GLU A 22 18.70 7.12 -8.05
N ARG A 23 17.53 6.71 -8.58
CA ARG A 23 16.35 7.59 -8.73
C ARG A 23 15.78 8.05 -7.38
N TYR A 24 15.94 7.24 -6.33
CA TYR A 24 15.31 7.46 -5.03
C TYR A 24 16.29 7.65 -3.87
N LYS A 25 17.61 7.60 -4.11
CA LYS A 25 18.63 7.70 -3.05
C LYS A 25 18.47 8.92 -2.16
N ASP A 26 18.24 10.07 -2.77
CA ASP A 26 18.09 11.34 -2.05
C ASP A 26 16.77 11.44 -1.28
N LEU A 27 15.82 10.52 -1.52
CA LEU A 27 14.50 10.49 -0.87
C LEU A 27 14.44 9.54 0.32
N ILE A 28 15.42 8.65 0.48
CA ILE A 28 15.47 7.70 1.61
C ILE A 28 15.57 8.49 2.92
N GLY A 29 14.68 8.17 3.87
CA GLY A 29 14.56 8.87 5.16
C GLY A 29 13.67 10.11 5.14
N MET A 30 13.20 10.55 3.97
CA MET A 30 12.16 11.58 3.87
C MET A 30 10.77 10.99 4.14
N THR A 31 9.80 11.86 4.37
CA THR A 31 8.38 11.50 4.49
C THR A 31 7.61 11.91 3.24
N VAL A 32 6.52 11.20 2.97
CA VAL A 32 5.54 11.53 1.92
C VAL A 32 4.14 11.52 2.50
N ASP A 33 3.29 12.39 1.97
CA ASP A 33 1.86 12.37 2.27
C ASP A 33 1.25 11.08 1.70
N LEU A 34 0.60 10.30 2.56
CA LEU A 34 -0.22 9.16 2.17
C LEU A 34 -1.62 9.66 1.79
N PRO A 35 -2.00 9.61 0.50
CA PRO A 35 -3.27 10.18 0.05
C PRO A 35 -4.46 9.59 0.78
N LEU A 36 -5.54 10.37 0.88
CA LEU A 36 -6.82 10.00 1.50
C LEU A 36 -6.81 9.75 3.02
N THR A 37 -5.63 9.69 3.65
CA THR A 37 -5.51 9.38 5.08
C THR A 37 -5.07 10.58 5.93
N GLY A 38 -4.46 11.60 5.30
CA GLY A 38 -3.86 12.73 6.02
C GLY A 38 -2.65 12.36 6.89
N ARG A 39 -2.05 11.19 6.65
CA ARG A 39 -0.86 10.70 7.36
C ARG A 39 0.38 10.92 6.50
N GLU A 40 1.52 11.12 7.15
CA GLU A 40 2.82 11.06 6.50
C GLU A 40 3.46 9.69 6.78
N ILE A 41 4.11 9.11 5.77
CA ILE A 41 4.83 7.84 5.88
C ILE A 41 6.28 7.99 5.39
N PRO A 42 7.25 7.31 6.02
CA PRO A 42 8.65 7.39 5.61
C PRO A 42 8.91 6.63 4.30
N ILE A 43 9.92 7.09 3.56
CA ILE A 43 10.56 6.33 2.49
C ILE A 43 11.75 5.56 3.09
N ILE A 44 11.71 4.24 2.98
CA ILE A 44 12.74 3.34 3.52
C ILE A 44 13.50 2.65 2.38
N ALA A 45 14.72 2.20 2.68
CA ALA A 45 15.54 1.44 1.75
C ALA A 45 15.50 -0.05 2.10
N ASP A 46 15.05 -0.90 1.18
CA ASP A 46 15.02 -2.34 1.38
C ASP A 46 15.43 -3.08 0.09
N GLU A 47 16.39 -3.99 0.20
CA GLU A 47 16.92 -4.77 -0.93
C GLU A 47 15.91 -5.76 -1.52
N TYR A 48 14.81 -6.05 -0.82
CA TYR A 48 13.71 -6.84 -1.34
C TYR A 48 13.01 -6.16 -2.53
N VAL A 49 13.07 -4.83 -2.61
CA VAL A 49 12.42 -4.06 -3.68
C VAL A 49 13.20 -4.26 -4.98
N ASP A 50 12.53 -4.74 -6.01
CA ASP A 50 13.08 -4.78 -7.37
C ASP A 50 12.96 -3.39 -8.02
N ALA A 51 14.10 -2.78 -8.34
CA ALA A 51 14.16 -1.47 -8.98
C ALA A 51 13.61 -1.47 -10.43
N GLU A 52 13.63 -2.61 -11.12
CA GLU A 52 13.15 -2.75 -12.50
C GLU A 52 11.63 -3.00 -12.56
N PHE A 53 11.02 -3.45 -11.46
CA PHE A 53 9.59 -3.73 -11.42
C PHE A 53 8.75 -2.47 -11.16
N GLY A 54 7.77 -2.22 -12.03
CA GLY A 54 6.86 -1.08 -11.91
C GLY A 54 7.61 0.25 -11.87
N THR A 55 7.48 1.00 -10.78
CA THR A 55 8.21 2.26 -10.59
C THR A 55 9.53 2.11 -9.82
N GLY A 56 9.87 0.91 -9.34
CA GLY A 56 10.97 0.69 -8.39
C GLY A 56 10.69 1.17 -6.95
N ALA A 57 9.43 1.52 -6.67
CA ALA A 57 8.95 1.96 -5.36
C ALA A 57 7.67 1.20 -5.00
N VAL A 58 7.65 0.59 -3.82
CA VAL A 58 6.61 -0.33 -3.36
C VAL A 58 6.00 0.20 -2.07
N LYS A 59 4.67 0.20 -1.97
CA LYS A 59 4.00 0.49 -0.69
C LYS A 59 4.20 -0.65 0.29
N ILE A 60 4.35 -0.31 1.57
CA ILE A 60 4.52 -1.27 2.65
C ILE A 60 3.30 -1.22 3.58
N THR A 61 2.60 -2.35 3.66
CA THR A 61 1.36 -2.58 4.40
C THR A 61 1.49 -3.78 5.34
N PRO A 62 2.24 -3.66 6.45
CA PRO A 62 2.66 -4.82 7.24
C PRO A 62 1.51 -5.69 7.77
N ALA A 63 0.33 -5.12 7.98
CA ALA A 63 -0.84 -5.86 8.49
C ALA A 63 -1.63 -6.64 7.43
N HIS A 64 -1.31 -6.52 6.12
CA HIS A 64 -2.15 -7.03 5.03
C HIS A 64 -1.42 -7.84 3.95
N ASP A 65 -0.10 -7.91 4.01
CA ASP A 65 0.74 -8.71 3.12
C ASP A 65 1.92 -9.35 3.87
N PRO A 66 2.22 -10.65 3.67
CA PRO A 66 3.31 -11.33 4.37
C PRO A 66 4.71 -10.79 4.05
N ASN A 67 4.96 -10.32 2.83
CA ASN A 67 6.25 -9.75 2.46
C ASN A 67 6.41 -8.36 3.09
N ASP A 68 5.35 -7.55 3.03
CA ASP A 68 5.31 -6.25 3.70
C ASP A 68 5.47 -6.40 5.22
N TYR A 69 4.91 -7.47 5.81
CA TYR A 69 5.09 -7.79 7.22
C TYR A 69 6.56 -8.00 7.56
N GLN A 70 7.29 -8.77 6.75
CA GLN A 70 8.72 -9.01 6.97
C GLN A 70 9.56 -7.74 6.79
N ILE A 71 9.24 -6.91 5.80
CA ILE A 71 9.87 -5.58 5.63
C ILE A 71 9.57 -4.73 6.86
N GLY A 72 8.32 -4.70 7.30
CA GLY A 72 7.90 -3.97 8.49
C GLY A 72 8.65 -4.39 9.75
N GLN A 73 8.93 -5.68 9.93
CA GLN A 73 9.76 -6.17 11.03
C GLN A 73 11.24 -5.74 10.93
N ARG A 74 11.81 -5.70 9.72
CA ARG A 74 13.22 -5.27 9.52
C ARG A 74 13.43 -3.78 9.80
N HIS A 75 12.40 -2.97 9.56
CA HIS A 75 12.45 -1.51 9.66
C HIS A 75 11.64 -0.95 10.84
N ASP A 76 11.20 -1.80 11.77
CA ASP A 76 10.40 -1.44 12.94
C ASP A 76 9.15 -0.59 12.59
N LEU A 77 8.48 -0.94 11.49
CA LEU A 77 7.29 -0.21 11.03
C LEU A 77 6.03 -0.61 11.84
N PRO A 78 5.10 0.33 12.08
CA PRO A 78 3.81 0.03 12.66
C PRO A 78 3.02 -1.01 11.85
N GLN A 79 2.21 -1.82 12.53
CA GLN A 79 1.30 -2.76 11.89
C GLN A 79 -0.13 -2.21 11.96
N LEU A 80 -0.52 -1.44 10.96
CA LEU A 80 -1.84 -0.78 10.94
C LEU A 80 -2.90 -1.68 10.27
N LEU A 81 -3.75 -2.29 11.10
CA LEU A 81 -4.89 -3.07 10.62
C LEU A 81 -6.05 -2.14 10.22
N VAL A 82 -6.46 -2.17 8.95
CA VAL A 82 -7.55 -1.33 8.40
C VAL A 82 -8.79 -2.13 8.01
N MET A 83 -8.75 -3.45 8.17
CA MET A 83 -9.86 -4.36 7.86
C MET A 83 -10.22 -5.19 9.08
N ASN A 84 -11.52 -5.44 9.26
CA ASN A 84 -12.05 -6.40 10.22
C ASN A 84 -11.94 -7.83 9.66
N GLU A 85 -12.20 -8.83 10.51
CA GLU A 85 -12.17 -10.25 10.12
C GLU A 85 -13.21 -10.60 9.05
N ASP A 86 -14.32 -9.85 8.97
CA ASP A 86 -15.36 -10.00 7.95
C ASP A 86 -15.05 -9.26 6.63
N ALA A 87 -13.82 -8.74 6.50
CA ALA A 87 -13.32 -7.96 5.37
C ALA A 87 -14.00 -6.60 5.15
N THR A 88 -14.76 -6.10 6.13
CA THR A 88 -15.18 -4.69 6.16
C THR A 88 -14.03 -3.80 6.62
N MET A 89 -13.99 -2.56 6.12
CA MET A 89 -13.01 -1.57 6.55
C MET A 89 -13.35 -1.05 7.96
N ASN A 90 -12.35 -0.83 8.80
CA ASN A 90 -12.51 -0.29 10.15
C ASN A 90 -12.20 1.21 10.22
N ALA A 91 -12.32 1.82 11.40
CA ALA A 91 -12.06 3.24 11.62
C ALA A 91 -10.65 3.72 11.18
N ALA A 92 -9.64 2.85 11.21
CA ALA A 92 -8.28 3.20 10.80
C ALA A 92 -8.15 3.40 9.28
N ALA A 93 -9.10 2.87 8.49
CA ALA A 93 -9.19 3.15 7.06
C ALA A 93 -9.64 4.59 6.74
N GLY A 94 -10.13 5.32 7.75
CA GLY A 94 -10.71 6.65 7.60
C GLY A 94 -12.24 6.61 7.51
N THR A 95 -12.88 7.69 7.96
CA THR A 95 -14.35 7.81 8.07
C THR A 95 -15.08 7.65 6.75
N GLU A 96 -14.40 7.92 5.63
CA GLU A 96 -14.94 7.77 4.29
C GLU A 96 -15.08 6.29 3.87
N PHE A 97 -14.27 5.41 4.46
CA PHE A 97 -14.17 4.00 4.10
C PHE A 97 -14.73 3.05 5.15
N GLU A 98 -14.80 3.49 6.41
CA GLU A 98 -15.31 2.69 7.53
C GLU A 98 -16.67 2.04 7.22
N GLY A 99 -16.78 0.74 7.48
CA GLY A 99 -17.98 -0.07 7.26
C GLY A 99 -18.19 -0.55 5.82
N LEU A 100 -17.39 -0.11 4.85
CA LEU A 100 -17.47 -0.63 3.48
C LEU A 100 -16.83 -2.02 3.39
N ASP A 101 -17.38 -2.89 2.53
CA ASP A 101 -16.68 -4.11 2.10
C ASP A 101 -15.40 -3.75 1.34
N ARG A 102 -14.34 -4.56 1.48
CA ARG A 102 -13.02 -4.33 0.84
C ARG A 102 -13.08 -4.07 -0.67
N PHE A 103 -14.00 -4.70 -1.40
CA PHE A 103 -14.09 -4.51 -2.85
C PHE A 103 -14.81 -3.20 -3.21
N ILE A 104 -15.76 -2.78 -2.38
CA ILE A 104 -16.41 -1.47 -2.51
C ILE A 104 -15.39 -0.38 -2.16
N ALA A 105 -14.63 -0.57 -1.07
CA ALA A 105 -13.55 0.34 -0.69
C ALA A 105 -12.48 0.44 -1.79
N ARG A 106 -12.13 -0.67 -2.45
CA ARG A 106 -11.19 -0.67 -3.58
C ARG A 106 -11.66 0.25 -4.70
N ALA A 107 -12.89 0.08 -5.16
CA ALA A 107 -13.46 0.91 -6.22
C ALA A 107 -13.48 2.39 -5.81
N LYS A 108 -13.86 2.67 -4.57
CA LYS A 108 -13.91 4.02 -4.02
C LYS A 108 -12.53 4.67 -3.95
N VAL A 109 -11.49 3.96 -3.51
CA VAL A 109 -10.12 4.50 -3.50
C VAL A 109 -9.70 4.92 -4.91
N VAL A 110 -9.96 4.10 -5.92
CA VAL A 110 -9.64 4.45 -7.31
C VAL A 110 -10.38 5.71 -7.75
N GLU A 111 -11.69 5.78 -7.51
CA GLU A 111 -12.51 6.98 -7.81
C GLU A 111 -11.95 8.24 -7.14
N ARG A 112 -11.59 8.18 -5.85
CA ARG A 112 -11.00 9.33 -5.15
C ARG A 112 -9.64 9.73 -5.72
N PHE A 113 -8.83 8.77 -6.17
CA PHE A 113 -7.56 9.08 -6.84
C PHE A 113 -7.77 9.73 -8.21
N GLU A 114 -8.79 9.32 -8.97
CA GLU A 114 -9.17 9.96 -10.24
C GLU A 114 -9.61 11.41 -10.01
N GLU A 115 -10.49 11.64 -9.04
CA GLU A 115 -10.98 12.98 -8.71
C GLU A 115 -9.85 13.94 -8.27
N LEU A 116 -8.86 13.43 -7.53
CA LEU A 116 -7.71 14.19 -7.07
C LEU A 116 -6.60 14.32 -8.14
N GLY A 117 -6.74 13.66 -9.30
CA GLY A 117 -5.72 13.64 -10.34
C GLY A 117 -4.44 12.90 -9.93
N LEU A 118 -4.54 11.97 -8.98
CA LEU A 118 -3.42 11.18 -8.46
C LEU A 118 -3.29 9.80 -9.15
N LEU A 119 -4.27 9.42 -9.98
CA LEU A 119 -4.23 8.19 -10.77
C LEU A 119 -3.50 8.45 -12.10
N GLU A 120 -2.32 7.85 -12.26
CA GLU A 120 -1.55 7.98 -13.50
C GLU A 120 -2.08 7.07 -14.62
N LYS A 121 -2.34 5.79 -14.30
CA LYS A 121 -2.81 4.79 -15.26
C LYS A 121 -3.43 3.57 -14.57
N VAL A 122 -4.27 2.85 -15.30
CA VAL A 122 -4.84 1.55 -14.92
C VAL A 122 -4.53 0.57 -16.05
N ASP A 123 -3.82 -0.51 -15.72
CA ASP A 123 -3.42 -1.55 -16.68
C ASP A 123 -3.97 -2.91 -16.22
N ASP A 124 -4.36 -3.75 -17.19
CA ASP A 124 -4.70 -5.14 -16.91
C ASP A 124 -3.46 -5.92 -16.48
N TYR A 125 -3.55 -6.65 -15.36
CA TYR A 125 -2.43 -7.40 -14.80
C TYR A 125 -2.89 -8.75 -14.25
N GLU A 126 -2.31 -9.83 -14.75
CA GLU A 126 -2.58 -11.18 -14.27
C GLU A 126 -1.84 -11.42 -12.95
N ILE A 127 -2.61 -11.76 -11.92
CA ILE A 127 -2.10 -12.08 -10.59
C ILE A 127 -2.43 -13.52 -10.21
N THR A 128 -1.51 -14.16 -9.49
CA THR A 128 -1.80 -15.42 -8.81
C THR A 128 -2.52 -15.10 -7.51
N LEU A 129 -3.84 -15.28 -7.49
CA LEU A 129 -4.67 -15.06 -6.31
C LEU A 129 -4.63 -16.29 -5.39
N PRO A 130 -4.15 -16.16 -4.13
CA PRO A 130 -4.30 -17.23 -3.16
C PRO A 130 -5.77 -17.34 -2.76
N VAL A 131 -6.32 -18.54 -2.91
CA VAL A 131 -7.69 -18.90 -2.49
C VAL A 131 -7.63 -19.92 -1.36
N CYS A 132 -8.68 -19.95 -0.54
CA CYS A 132 -8.80 -20.96 0.50
C CYS A 132 -8.88 -22.34 -0.15
N GLU A 133 -8.07 -23.30 0.30
CA GLU A 133 -8.12 -24.68 -0.23
C GLU A 133 -9.48 -25.36 0.04
N ARG A 134 -10.23 -24.88 1.05
CA ARG A 134 -11.48 -25.50 1.51
C ARG A 134 -12.76 -24.88 0.96
N CYS A 135 -12.70 -23.73 0.29
CA CYS A 135 -13.89 -23.05 -0.24
C CYS A 135 -13.61 -22.29 -1.53
#